data_AF-A0A1V5AX83-F1
#
_entry.id   AF-A0A1V5AX83-F1
#
_cell.length_a   1.000
_cell.length_b   1.000
_cell.length_c   1.000
_cell.angle_alpha   90.00
_cell.angle_beta   90.00
_cell.angle_gamma   90.00
#
_symmetry.space_group_name_H-M   'P 1'
#
loop_
_entity.id
_entity.type
_entity.pdbx_description
1 polymer ?
#
loop_
_entity_poly.entity_id
_entity_poly.type
_entity_poly.pdbx_seq_one_letter_code
_entity_poly.pdbx_strand_id
1 'polypeptide(L)'
;MMHSGDRIKGGDMPTDLIEKVDGLLDQFMGIVESLVEERRIQRGIVRSQNPSSMVAVLDQATLYILAQNHAGALSTMYTYHPDKRISEQKAISSARWEFGYEDPLMIVFPAVVLDEGERDRREILRVIAIAHVEAEIQRAINLMSLMQIRPLFGHASYIVDDRTASVILPLTDDGDDLYDEAVKPALERAGLVPRRALDFGDDEEKLKAIWREICRARMVVADLTGTDPLVMYELGIAHTIGKESLVLCRRGTCPRFPGKLIRANFLEYDGGEDGLLKLRAEMAEILHQMMNPVMGSD
;
A
#
# COMPACT_ATOMS: atom_id res chain seq x y z
N MET A 1 -13.82 -22.28 -8.28
CA MET A 1 -13.42 -22.09 -6.88
C MET A 1 -11.91 -22.29 -6.75
N MET A 2 -11.29 -21.75 -5.69
CA MET A 2 -9.83 -21.71 -5.55
C MET A 2 -9.17 -23.10 -5.51
N HIS A 3 -9.84 -24.11 -4.95
CA HIS A 3 -9.26 -25.45 -4.79
C HIS A 3 -9.85 -26.53 -5.73
N SER A 4 -10.75 -26.12 -6.64
CA SER A 4 -11.44 -27.02 -7.59
C SER A 4 -10.75 -27.09 -8.96
N GLY A 5 -11.07 -28.12 -9.75
CA GLY A 5 -10.64 -28.28 -11.15
C GLY A 5 -9.29 -28.99 -11.30
N ASP A 6 -8.95 -29.36 -12.54
CA ASP A 6 -7.70 -30.07 -12.87
C ASP A 6 -6.48 -29.25 -12.44
N ARG A 7 -5.63 -29.88 -11.62
CA ARG A 7 -4.50 -29.20 -10.98
C ARG A 7 -3.33 -30.13 -10.73
N ILE A 8 -2.13 -29.56 -10.81
CA ILE A 8 -0.88 -30.23 -10.47
C ILE A 8 -0.73 -30.22 -8.95
N LYS A 9 -0.74 -31.40 -8.33
CA LYS A 9 -0.53 -31.56 -6.88
C LYS A 9 0.93 -31.89 -6.58
N GLY A 10 1.42 -31.45 -5.43
CA GLY A 10 2.80 -31.68 -4.98
C GLY A 10 3.01 -31.24 -3.53
N GLY A 11 4.24 -31.41 -3.03
CA GLY A 11 4.61 -31.12 -1.64
C GLY A 11 4.89 -32.39 -0.83
N ASP A 12 4.98 -32.24 0.50
CA ASP A 12 5.41 -33.29 1.44
C ASP A 12 4.32 -33.71 2.45
N MET A 13 3.11 -33.13 2.35
CA MET A 13 2.00 -33.51 3.20
C MET A 13 1.52 -34.96 2.93
N PRO A 14 1.30 -35.77 3.97
CA PRO A 14 0.72 -37.12 3.84
C PRO A 14 -0.64 -37.13 3.12
N THR A 15 -0.90 -38.19 2.34
CA THR A 15 -2.11 -38.30 1.51
C THR A 15 -3.41 -38.24 2.32
N ASP A 16 -3.43 -38.85 3.50
CA ASP A 16 -4.59 -38.83 4.41
C ASP A 16 -4.88 -37.42 4.93
N LEU A 17 -3.84 -36.63 5.19
CA LEU A 17 -3.99 -35.22 5.56
C LEU A 17 -4.44 -34.37 4.36
N ILE A 18 -3.93 -34.64 3.16
CA ILE A 18 -4.39 -33.97 1.94
C ILE A 18 -5.89 -34.20 1.73
N GLU A 19 -6.38 -35.43 1.91
CA GLU A 19 -7.81 -35.74 1.79
C GLU A 19 -8.66 -34.98 2.82
N LYS A 20 -8.18 -34.85 4.07
CA LYS A 20 -8.85 -34.04 5.10
C LYS A 20 -8.87 -32.56 4.74
N VAL A 21 -7.76 -32.01 4.24
CA VAL A 21 -7.66 -30.61 3.81
C VAL A 21 -8.61 -30.34 2.64
N ASP A 22 -8.59 -31.19 1.60
CA ASP A 22 -9.46 -31.05 0.44
C ASP A 22 -10.95 -31.12 0.85
N GLY A 23 -11.32 -32.07 1.70
CA GLY A 23 -12.70 -32.18 2.21
C GLY A 23 -13.12 -31.00 3.10
N LEU A 24 -12.20 -30.44 3.90
CA LEU A 24 -12.46 -29.21 4.66
C LEU A 24 -12.70 -28.02 3.72
N LEU A 25 -11.89 -27.90 2.66
CA LEU A 25 -12.00 -26.83 1.67
C LEU A 25 -13.30 -26.93 0.86
N ASP A 26 -13.74 -28.13 0.50
CA ASP A 26 -15.04 -28.35 -0.15
C ASP A 26 -16.19 -27.81 0.70
N GLN A 27 -16.22 -28.16 1.99
CA GLN A 27 -17.24 -27.67 2.92
C GLN A 27 -17.17 -26.16 3.11
N PHE A 28 -15.96 -25.63 3.31
CA PHE A 28 -15.72 -24.20 3.47
C PHE A 28 -16.21 -23.41 2.24
N MET A 29 -15.82 -23.85 1.04
CA MET A 29 -16.18 -23.16 -0.19
C MET A 29 -17.67 -23.23 -0.50
N GLY A 30 -18.36 -24.32 -0.12
CA GLY A 30 -19.82 -24.38 -0.17
C GLY A 30 -20.51 -23.32 0.70
N ILE A 31 -19.97 -23.07 1.91
CA ILE A 31 -20.48 -21.99 2.78
C ILE A 31 -20.19 -20.61 2.16
N VAL A 32 -18.98 -20.40 1.63
CA VAL A 32 -18.62 -19.15 0.95
C VAL A 32 -19.54 -18.88 -0.24
N GLU A 33 -19.84 -19.89 -1.06
CA GLU A 33 -20.74 -19.76 -2.21
C GLU A 33 -22.15 -19.34 -1.77
N SER A 34 -22.72 -19.98 -0.74
CA SER A 34 -24.02 -19.58 -0.18
C SER A 34 -24.02 -18.13 0.33
N LEU A 35 -22.98 -17.71 1.06
CA LEU A 35 -22.86 -16.33 1.57
C LEU A 35 -22.78 -15.30 0.43
N VAL A 36 -22.04 -15.61 -0.64
CA VAL A 36 -21.89 -14.75 -1.81
C VAL A 36 -23.23 -14.60 -2.54
N GLU A 37 -23.98 -15.68 -2.71
CA GLU A 37 -25.31 -15.69 -3.34
C GLU A 37 -26.35 -14.94 -2.51
N GLU A 38 -26.45 -15.24 -1.21
CA GLU A 38 -27.40 -14.61 -0.28
C GLU A 38 -27.21 -13.09 -0.22
N ARG A 39 -25.97 -12.63 -0.16
CA ARG A 39 -25.62 -11.20 -0.11
C ARG A 39 -25.54 -10.54 -1.49
N ARG A 40 -25.82 -11.26 -2.58
CA ARG A 40 -25.75 -10.78 -3.98
C ARG A 40 -24.41 -10.13 -4.33
N ILE A 41 -23.31 -10.70 -3.84
CA ILE A 41 -21.96 -10.20 -4.07
C ILE A 41 -21.50 -10.67 -5.46
N GLN A 42 -20.87 -9.78 -6.24
CA GLN A 42 -20.26 -10.18 -7.51
C GLN A 42 -19.12 -11.17 -7.25
N ARG A 43 -19.14 -12.35 -7.91
CA ARG A 43 -18.18 -13.44 -7.66
C ARG A 43 -16.71 -13.00 -7.71
N GLY A 44 -16.37 -12.06 -8.61
CA GLY A 44 -15.00 -11.55 -8.74
C GLY A 44 -14.47 -10.76 -7.52
N ILE A 45 -15.34 -10.29 -6.63
CA ILE A 45 -14.95 -9.58 -5.39
C ILE A 45 -14.25 -10.52 -4.41
N VAL A 46 -14.83 -11.71 -4.20
CA VAL A 46 -14.32 -12.73 -3.28
C VAL A 46 -13.38 -13.66 -4.04
N ARG A 47 -12.06 -13.39 -3.97
CA ARG A 47 -11.07 -14.06 -4.82
C ARG A 47 -11.06 -15.58 -4.71
N SER A 48 -11.48 -16.16 -3.58
CA SER A 48 -11.58 -17.62 -3.42
C SER A 48 -12.61 -18.28 -4.35
N GLN A 49 -13.54 -17.51 -4.93
CA GLN A 49 -14.46 -18.00 -5.95
C GLN A 49 -13.77 -18.24 -7.31
N ASN A 50 -12.64 -17.57 -7.56
CA ASN A 50 -11.92 -17.66 -8.83
C ASN A 50 -10.98 -18.88 -8.89
N PRO A 51 -10.69 -19.40 -10.10
CA PRO A 51 -9.63 -20.39 -10.29
C PRO A 51 -8.30 -19.86 -9.76
N SER A 52 -7.66 -20.58 -8.85
CA SER A 52 -6.43 -20.12 -8.20
C SER A 52 -5.44 -21.26 -8.08
N SER A 53 -4.15 -20.92 -8.22
CA SER A 53 -3.09 -21.78 -7.68
C SER A 53 -3.00 -21.51 -6.18
N MET A 54 -2.72 -22.55 -5.41
CA MET A 54 -2.72 -22.45 -3.95
C MET A 54 -1.58 -23.22 -3.28
N VAL A 55 -1.27 -22.80 -2.06
CA VAL A 55 -0.33 -23.44 -1.15
C VAL A 55 -1.06 -23.68 0.16
N ALA A 56 -1.15 -24.95 0.56
CA ALA A 56 -1.64 -25.37 1.86
C ALA A 56 -0.43 -25.62 2.77
N VAL A 57 -0.36 -24.94 3.91
CA VAL A 57 0.70 -25.09 4.90
C VAL A 57 0.06 -25.53 6.20
N LEU A 58 0.29 -26.79 6.59
CA LEU A 58 -0.18 -27.31 7.88
C LEU A 58 1.01 -27.37 8.84
N ASP A 59 0.94 -26.58 9.91
CA ASP A 59 1.91 -26.62 11.00
C ASP A 59 1.34 -27.35 12.23
N GLN A 60 2.01 -27.26 13.38
CA GLN A 60 1.57 -27.90 14.62
C GLN A 60 0.14 -27.54 15.06
N ALA A 61 -0.34 -26.32 14.74
CA ALA A 61 -1.58 -25.78 15.29
C ALA A 61 -2.49 -25.11 14.25
N THR A 62 -2.01 -24.83 13.04
CA THR A 62 -2.70 -23.99 12.08
C THR A 62 -2.51 -24.52 10.65
N LEU A 63 -3.60 -24.49 9.89
CA LEU A 63 -3.64 -24.70 8.45
C LEU A 63 -3.80 -23.34 7.77
N TYR A 64 -2.78 -22.92 7.03
CA TYR A 64 -2.80 -21.74 6.19
C TYR A 64 -3.11 -22.14 4.75
N ILE A 65 -4.08 -21.45 4.15
CA ILE A 65 -4.41 -21.59 2.73
C ILE A 65 -4.08 -20.26 2.07
N LEU A 66 -3.02 -20.25 1.28
CA LEU A 66 -2.62 -19.11 0.47
C LEU A 66 -2.99 -19.39 -0.98
N ALA A 67 -3.68 -18.45 -1.64
CA ALA A 67 -4.09 -18.64 -3.02
C ALA A 67 -4.00 -17.36 -3.83
N GLN A 68 -3.66 -17.49 -5.11
CA GLN A 68 -3.67 -16.39 -6.06
C GLN A 68 -4.32 -16.84 -7.37
N ASN A 69 -5.17 -15.97 -7.93
CA ASN A 69 -5.79 -16.20 -9.23
C ASN A 69 -4.72 -16.48 -10.28
N HIS A 70 -4.93 -17.52 -11.08
CA HIS A 70 -3.99 -17.91 -12.13
C HIS A 70 -4.76 -18.33 -13.38
N ALA A 71 -4.43 -17.72 -14.54
CA ALA A 71 -5.15 -17.91 -15.79
C ALA A 71 -4.73 -19.16 -16.59
N GLY A 72 -3.82 -19.98 -16.05
CA GLY A 72 -3.24 -21.16 -16.70
C GLY A 72 -3.46 -22.46 -15.94
N ALA A 73 -2.51 -23.38 -16.07
CA ALA A 73 -2.52 -24.64 -15.33
C ALA A 73 -2.46 -24.36 -13.82
N LEU A 74 -3.47 -24.85 -13.10
CA LEU A 74 -3.57 -24.63 -11.66
C LEU A 74 -2.65 -25.59 -10.91
N SER A 75 -2.11 -25.15 -9.77
CA SER A 75 -1.29 -25.99 -8.90
C SER A 75 -1.78 -25.94 -7.45
N THR A 76 -1.48 -27.01 -6.70
CA THR A 76 -1.72 -27.08 -5.27
C THR A 76 -0.58 -27.77 -4.56
N MET A 77 0.15 -26.98 -3.78
CA MET A 77 1.31 -27.44 -3.02
C MET A 77 0.91 -27.64 -1.57
N TYR A 78 1.05 -28.86 -1.06
CA TYR A 78 0.71 -29.21 0.31
C TYR A 78 2.00 -29.41 1.12
N THR A 79 2.23 -28.53 2.09
CA THR A 79 3.42 -28.55 2.94
C THR A 79 3.04 -28.88 4.37
N TYR A 80 3.82 -29.76 5.02
CA TYR A 80 3.54 -30.23 6.38
C TYR A 80 4.72 -30.03 7.32
N HIS A 81 4.46 -29.34 8.43
CA HIS A 81 5.46 -28.92 9.40
C HIS A 81 5.00 -29.18 10.85
N PRO A 82 4.87 -30.45 11.27
CA PRO A 82 4.29 -30.83 12.57
C PRO A 82 5.05 -30.28 13.78
N ASP A 83 6.35 -30.04 13.64
CA ASP A 83 7.23 -29.59 14.72
C ASP A 83 7.44 -28.07 14.74
N LYS A 84 6.76 -27.33 13.87
CA LYS A 84 6.94 -25.87 13.74
C LYS A 84 5.66 -25.12 14.07
N ARG A 85 5.84 -23.88 14.53
CA ARG A 85 4.81 -22.84 14.49
C ARG A 85 5.25 -21.76 13.53
N ILE A 86 4.41 -21.49 12.55
CA ILE A 86 4.67 -20.56 11.47
C ILE A 86 3.81 -19.33 11.74
N SER A 87 4.36 -18.13 11.61
CA SER A 87 3.56 -16.91 11.68
C SER A 87 2.90 -16.65 10.32
N GLU A 88 1.78 -15.93 10.32
CA GLU A 88 1.10 -15.49 9.10
C GLU A 88 2.05 -14.74 8.15
N GLN A 89 2.86 -13.82 8.69
CA GLN A 89 3.87 -13.08 7.90
C GLN A 89 4.88 -14.02 7.24
N LYS A 90 5.30 -15.07 7.94
CA LYS A 90 6.23 -16.06 7.39
C LYS A 90 5.57 -16.88 6.29
N ALA A 91 4.33 -17.34 6.51
CA ALA A 91 3.57 -18.09 5.52
C ALA A 91 3.38 -17.28 4.22
N ILE A 92 3.02 -15.99 4.34
CA ILE A 92 2.93 -15.06 3.20
C ILE A 92 4.30 -14.89 2.53
N SER A 93 5.37 -14.67 3.31
CA SER A 93 6.71 -14.47 2.74
C SER A 93 7.20 -15.69 1.95
N SER A 94 6.94 -16.90 2.43
CA SER A 94 7.24 -18.14 1.71
C SER A 94 6.40 -18.26 0.44
N ALA A 95 5.10 -17.93 0.51
CA ALA A 95 4.24 -17.94 -0.68
C ALA A 95 4.74 -17.00 -1.78
N ARG A 96 5.23 -15.82 -1.41
CA ARG A 96 5.81 -14.85 -2.34
C ARG A 96 7.13 -15.32 -2.93
N TRP A 97 8.05 -15.76 -2.08
CA TRP A 97 9.41 -16.12 -2.50
C TRP A 97 9.47 -17.44 -3.29
N GLU A 98 8.74 -18.46 -2.86
CA GLU A 98 8.82 -19.81 -3.43
C GLU A 98 7.87 -20.00 -4.63
N PHE A 99 6.71 -19.33 -4.61
CA PHE A 99 5.65 -19.54 -5.61
C PHE A 99 5.32 -18.29 -6.44
N GLY A 100 6.00 -17.17 -6.19
CA GLY A 100 5.85 -15.94 -6.97
C GLY A 100 4.51 -15.24 -6.80
N TYR A 101 3.82 -15.45 -5.66
CA TYR A 101 2.60 -14.71 -5.38
C TYR A 101 2.92 -13.24 -5.11
N GLU A 102 2.08 -12.33 -5.58
CA GLU A 102 2.24 -10.89 -5.37
C GLU A 102 1.31 -10.44 -4.23
N ASP A 103 0.03 -10.76 -4.37
CA ASP A 103 -1.06 -10.45 -3.45
C ASP A 103 -1.91 -11.71 -3.19
N PRO A 104 -1.39 -12.70 -2.47
CA PRO A 104 -2.17 -13.90 -2.17
C PRO A 104 -3.31 -13.57 -1.20
N LEU A 105 -4.49 -14.15 -1.43
CA LEU A 105 -5.47 -14.27 -0.35
C LEU A 105 -4.94 -15.28 0.67
N MET A 106 -5.26 -15.09 1.94
CA MET A 106 -4.91 -16.00 3.02
C MET A 106 -6.15 -16.34 3.83
N ILE A 107 -6.39 -17.64 4.02
CA ILE A 107 -7.41 -18.15 4.92
C ILE A 107 -6.74 -19.01 5.97
N VAL A 108 -7.09 -18.81 7.23
CA VAL A 108 -6.44 -19.45 8.37
C VAL A 108 -7.46 -20.33 9.09
N PHE A 109 -7.11 -21.60 9.27
CA PHE A 109 -7.91 -22.57 10.00
C PHE A 109 -7.12 -23.12 11.19
N PRO A 110 -7.71 -23.26 12.38
CA PRO A 110 -7.11 -24.06 13.44
C PRO A 110 -6.95 -25.51 12.96
N ALA A 111 -5.77 -26.12 13.15
CA ALA A 111 -5.50 -27.47 12.66
C ALA A 111 -6.48 -28.52 13.22
N VAL A 112 -6.95 -28.30 14.45
CA VAL A 112 -7.93 -29.16 15.14
C VAL A 112 -9.22 -29.36 14.33
N VAL A 113 -9.59 -28.39 13.48
CA VAL A 113 -10.80 -28.44 12.64
C VAL A 113 -10.78 -29.61 11.65
N LEU A 114 -9.59 -30.09 11.26
CA LEU A 114 -9.44 -31.25 10.37
C LEU A 114 -9.99 -32.54 10.98
N ASP A 115 -10.01 -32.63 12.30
CA ASP A 115 -10.43 -33.81 13.07
C ASP A 115 -11.79 -33.62 13.77
N GLU A 116 -12.37 -32.41 13.75
CA GLU A 116 -13.67 -32.12 14.34
C GLU A 116 -14.82 -32.85 13.64
N GLY A 117 -15.87 -33.17 14.39
CA GLY A 117 -17.11 -33.74 13.86
C GLY A 117 -17.83 -32.79 12.91
N GLU A 118 -18.67 -33.31 12.02
CA GLU A 118 -19.30 -32.56 10.92
C GLU A 118 -20.04 -31.30 11.40
N ARG A 119 -20.77 -31.38 12.53
CA ARG A 119 -21.53 -30.26 13.08
C ARG A 119 -20.62 -29.15 13.60
N ASP A 120 -19.68 -29.48 14.47
CA ASP A 120 -18.78 -28.50 15.11
C ASP A 120 -17.84 -27.88 14.07
N ARG A 121 -17.32 -28.70 13.16
CA ARG A 121 -16.57 -28.25 11.99
C ARG A 121 -17.36 -27.22 11.18
N ARG A 122 -18.63 -27.49 10.86
CA ARG A 122 -19.47 -26.58 10.06
C ARG A 122 -19.69 -25.23 10.75
N GLU A 123 -19.86 -25.21 12.07
CA GLU A 123 -19.98 -23.96 12.84
C GLU A 123 -18.70 -23.14 12.78
N ILE A 124 -17.53 -23.77 12.96
CA ILE A 124 -16.22 -23.12 12.87
C ILE A 124 -15.97 -22.58 11.46
N LEU A 125 -16.20 -23.41 10.43
CA LEU A 125 -16.02 -23.00 9.03
C LEU A 125 -16.94 -21.84 8.65
N ARG A 126 -18.15 -21.77 9.22
CA ARG A 126 -19.07 -20.65 8.96
C ARG A 126 -18.53 -19.32 9.49
N VAL A 127 -17.94 -19.31 10.68
CA VAL A 127 -17.32 -18.11 11.25
C VAL A 127 -16.16 -17.65 10.37
N ILE A 128 -15.27 -18.58 9.96
CA ILE A 128 -14.12 -18.28 9.10
C ILE A 128 -14.59 -17.79 7.72
N ALA A 129 -15.64 -18.39 7.15
CA ALA A 129 -16.18 -17.99 5.85
C ALA A 129 -16.76 -16.58 5.86
N ILE A 130 -17.49 -16.19 6.93
CA ILE A 130 -18.00 -14.83 7.08
C ILE A 130 -16.84 -13.83 7.14
N ALA A 131 -15.84 -14.09 7.99
CA ALA A 131 -14.66 -13.24 8.12
C ALA A 131 -13.90 -13.09 6.78
N HIS A 132 -13.73 -14.19 6.05
CA HIS A 132 -13.09 -14.19 4.72
C HIS A 132 -13.86 -13.36 3.69
N VAL A 133 -15.19 -13.53 3.61
CA VAL A 133 -16.02 -12.75 2.68
C VAL A 133 -15.99 -11.27 3.03
N GLU A 134 -16.07 -10.91 4.31
CA GLU A 134 -16.00 -9.52 4.75
C GLU A 134 -14.65 -8.88 4.47
N ALA A 135 -13.54 -9.60 4.70
CA ALA A 135 -12.20 -9.14 4.35
C ALA A 135 -12.05 -8.88 2.83
N GLU A 136 -12.58 -9.76 1.98
CA GLU A 136 -12.51 -9.59 0.53
C GLU A 136 -13.41 -8.46 0.01
N ILE A 137 -14.57 -8.22 0.63
CA ILE A 137 -15.39 -7.04 0.35
C ILE A 137 -14.62 -5.77 0.73
N GLN A 138 -14.02 -5.72 1.93
CA GLN A 138 -13.25 -4.55 2.36
C GLN A 138 -12.05 -4.30 1.45
N ARG A 139 -11.35 -5.35 1.02
CA ARG A 139 -10.27 -5.27 0.02
C ARG A 139 -10.77 -4.67 -1.29
N ALA A 140 -11.92 -5.13 -1.79
CA ALA A 140 -12.50 -4.62 -3.02
C ALA A 140 -12.96 -3.16 -2.88
N ILE A 141 -13.56 -2.78 -1.75
CA ILE A 141 -13.89 -1.39 -1.44
C ILE A 141 -12.61 -0.54 -1.43
N ASN A 142 -11.54 -1.01 -0.78
CA ASN A 142 -10.27 -0.31 -0.73
C ASN A 142 -9.67 -0.11 -2.14
N LEU A 143 -9.73 -1.13 -3.00
CA LEU A 143 -9.33 -1.04 -4.41
C LEU A 143 -10.24 -0.12 -5.24
N MET A 144 -11.55 -0.15 -5.02
CA MET A 144 -12.52 0.73 -5.70
C MET A 144 -12.47 2.16 -5.16
N SER A 145 -11.95 2.34 -3.94
CA SER A 145 -11.62 3.64 -3.35
C SER A 145 -10.26 4.18 -3.80
N LEU A 146 -9.54 3.47 -4.70
CA LEU A 146 -8.52 4.09 -5.53
C LEU A 146 -9.23 5.16 -6.37
N MET A 147 -9.07 6.41 -5.94
CA MET A 147 -9.64 7.58 -6.59
C MET A 147 -9.32 7.55 -8.10
N GLN A 148 -10.31 7.24 -8.94
CA GLN A 148 -10.18 7.35 -10.39
C GLN A 148 -10.21 8.84 -10.76
N ILE A 149 -9.07 9.50 -10.62
CA ILE A 149 -8.88 10.86 -11.10
C ILE A 149 -8.69 10.86 -12.61
N ARG A 150 -9.31 11.85 -13.25
CA ARG A 150 -8.98 12.29 -14.60
C ARG A 150 -8.45 13.72 -14.51
N PRO A 151 -7.16 13.90 -14.15
CA PRO A 151 -6.58 15.23 -14.01
C PRO A 151 -6.62 15.97 -15.35
N LEU A 152 -6.82 17.30 -15.30
CA LEU A 152 -6.83 18.14 -16.49
C LEU A 152 -5.50 18.11 -17.26
N PHE A 153 -4.41 17.74 -16.57
CA PHE A 153 -3.03 17.73 -17.08
C PHE A 153 -2.61 16.35 -17.61
N GLY A 154 -3.54 15.39 -17.72
CA GLY A 154 -3.29 14.05 -18.21
C GLY A 154 -3.30 12.97 -17.13
N HIS A 155 -3.07 11.73 -17.55
CA HIS A 155 -3.14 10.56 -16.68
C HIS A 155 -2.09 10.62 -15.56
N ALA A 156 -2.43 10.14 -14.36
CA ALA A 156 -1.53 10.07 -13.20
C ALA A 156 -0.66 8.79 -13.17
N SER A 157 -0.78 7.93 -14.18
CA SER A 157 -0.14 6.60 -14.25
C SER A 157 1.34 6.71 -14.60
N TYR A 158 2.15 7.25 -13.69
CA TYR A 158 3.59 7.29 -13.80
C TYR A 158 4.24 6.32 -12.82
N ILE A 159 5.36 5.72 -13.23
CA ILE A 159 6.22 4.96 -12.32
C ILE A 159 6.90 5.97 -11.39
N VAL A 160 6.70 5.82 -10.09
CA VAL A 160 7.35 6.63 -9.05
C VAL A 160 8.84 6.30 -9.01
N ASP A 161 9.70 7.32 -9.01
CA ASP A 161 11.12 7.18 -8.69
C ASP A 161 11.32 7.54 -7.22
N ASP A 162 11.54 6.51 -6.39
CA ASP A 162 11.74 6.62 -4.94
C ASP A 162 12.91 7.51 -4.52
N ARG A 163 13.77 7.90 -5.46
CA ARG A 163 14.89 8.80 -5.18
C ARG A 163 14.59 10.23 -5.54
N THR A 164 13.39 10.59 -5.99
CA THR A 164 13.12 11.97 -6.45
C THR A 164 12.17 12.71 -5.51
N ALA A 165 12.43 13.99 -5.31
CA ALA A 165 11.54 14.91 -4.59
C ALA A 165 11.22 16.11 -5.47
N SER A 166 9.93 16.39 -5.68
CA SER A 166 9.50 17.61 -6.38
C SER A 166 9.51 18.77 -5.41
N VAL A 167 10.17 19.87 -5.77
CA VAL A 167 10.38 21.02 -4.90
C VAL A 167 9.65 22.22 -5.48
N ILE A 168 8.63 22.71 -4.78
CA ILE A 168 7.71 23.73 -5.25
C ILE A 168 7.88 24.96 -4.34
N LEU A 169 8.51 26.01 -4.84
CA LEU A 169 8.86 27.19 -4.05
C LEU A 169 8.46 28.46 -4.82
N PRO A 170 8.17 29.56 -4.13
CA PRO A 170 8.02 30.86 -4.78
C PRO A 170 9.27 31.20 -5.61
N LEU A 171 9.07 31.66 -6.84
CA LEU A 171 10.16 32.02 -7.75
C LEU A 171 10.62 33.47 -7.48
N THR A 172 11.27 33.62 -6.34
CA THR A 172 11.78 34.89 -5.79
C THR A 172 13.20 34.69 -5.28
N ASP A 173 13.97 35.76 -5.10
CA ASP A 173 15.34 35.69 -4.56
C ASP A 173 15.38 34.97 -3.20
N ASP A 174 14.44 35.29 -2.29
CA ASP A 174 14.30 34.59 -0.99
C ASP A 174 14.02 33.08 -1.17
N GLY A 175 13.30 32.70 -2.24
CA GLY A 175 13.01 31.31 -2.58
C GLY A 175 14.20 30.58 -3.21
N ASP A 176 15.06 31.30 -3.94
CA ASP A 176 16.34 30.80 -4.44
C ASP A 176 17.30 30.52 -3.29
N ASP A 177 17.45 31.47 -2.36
CA ASP A 177 18.26 31.31 -1.16
C ASP A 177 17.77 30.13 -0.30
N LEU A 178 16.45 30.02 -0.09
CA LEU A 178 15.84 28.88 0.62
C LEU A 178 16.18 27.55 -0.06
N TYR A 179 16.10 27.50 -1.39
CA TYR A 179 16.38 26.29 -2.15
C TYR A 179 17.84 25.86 -2.01
N ASP A 180 18.78 26.77 -2.26
CA ASP A 180 20.20 26.47 -2.34
C ASP A 180 20.83 26.23 -0.96
N GLU A 181 20.44 27.00 0.06
CA GLU A 181 21.07 26.93 1.37
C GLU A 181 20.48 25.84 2.29
N ALA A 182 19.18 25.55 2.14
CA ALA A 182 18.45 24.64 3.03
C ALA A 182 17.85 23.41 2.32
N VAL A 183 16.95 23.62 1.36
CA VAL A 183 16.10 22.53 0.83
C VAL A 183 16.89 21.50 0.05
N LYS A 184 17.68 21.94 -0.94
CA LYS A 184 18.46 21.05 -1.80
C LYS A 184 19.48 20.25 -0.98
N PRO A 185 20.33 20.86 -0.11
CA PRO A 185 21.27 20.10 0.70
C PRO A 185 20.61 19.10 1.66
N ALA A 186 19.44 19.43 2.22
CA ALA A 186 18.72 18.52 3.11
C ALA A 186 18.20 17.28 2.36
N LEU A 187 17.60 17.49 1.18
CA LEU A 187 17.11 16.40 0.33
C LEU A 187 18.25 15.51 -0.17
N GLU A 188 19.34 16.11 -0.65
CA GLU A 188 20.51 15.36 -1.12
C GLU A 188 21.13 14.52 0.00
N ARG A 189 21.22 15.07 1.22
CA ARG A 189 21.69 14.32 2.41
C ARG A 189 20.77 13.14 2.76
N ALA A 190 19.48 13.28 2.52
CA ALA A 190 18.51 12.20 2.70
C ALA A 190 18.62 11.12 1.60
N GLY A 191 19.40 11.35 0.53
CA GLY A 191 19.53 10.44 -0.61
C GLY A 191 18.49 10.68 -1.70
N LEU A 192 17.81 11.83 -1.67
CA LEU A 192 16.85 12.25 -2.68
C LEU A 192 17.50 13.20 -3.70
N VAL A 193 16.96 13.18 -4.91
CA VAL A 193 17.32 14.03 -6.04
C VAL A 193 16.24 15.11 -6.15
N PRO A 194 16.53 16.37 -5.76
CA PRO A 194 15.57 17.45 -5.84
C PRO A 194 15.29 17.83 -7.30
N ARG A 195 14.00 18.03 -7.60
CA ARG A 195 13.47 18.51 -8.88
C ARG A 195 12.66 19.77 -8.61
N ARG A 196 13.31 20.93 -8.69
CA ARG A 196 12.63 22.21 -8.51
C ARG A 196 11.67 22.48 -9.67
N ALA A 197 10.43 22.82 -9.34
CA ALA A 197 9.43 23.26 -10.29
C ALA A 197 9.86 24.61 -10.91
N LEU A 198 9.49 24.82 -12.18
CA LEU A 198 9.76 26.04 -12.93
C LEU A 198 8.46 26.81 -13.13
N ASP A 199 8.55 28.10 -13.48
CA ASP A 199 7.36 28.91 -13.77
C ASP A 199 6.60 28.36 -14.97
N PHE A 200 5.31 28.08 -14.78
CA PHE A 200 4.41 27.68 -15.86
C PHE A 200 3.58 28.83 -16.43
N GLY A 201 3.33 29.92 -15.69
CA GLY A 201 2.44 30.99 -16.14
C GLY A 201 1.13 30.47 -16.75
N ASP A 202 0.81 30.91 -17.96
CA ASP A 202 -0.37 30.45 -18.73
C ASP A 202 -0.06 29.28 -19.70
N ASP A 203 1.11 28.64 -19.60
CA ASP A 203 1.57 27.59 -20.51
C ASP A 203 1.16 26.19 -20.03
N GLU A 204 0.19 25.59 -20.72
CA GLU A 204 -0.33 24.26 -20.42
C GLU A 204 0.73 23.15 -20.48
N GLU A 205 1.70 23.23 -21.40
CA GLU A 205 2.72 22.19 -21.54
C GLU A 205 3.73 22.23 -20.40
N LYS A 206 4.04 23.43 -19.88
CA LYS A 206 4.85 23.57 -18.67
C LYS A 206 4.13 23.02 -17.45
N LEU A 207 2.83 23.30 -17.32
CA LEU A 207 2.02 22.72 -16.24
C LEU A 207 1.94 21.19 -16.32
N LYS A 208 1.82 20.62 -17.53
CA LYS A 208 1.91 19.15 -17.73
C LYS A 208 3.28 18.58 -17.37
N ALA A 209 4.36 19.33 -17.59
CA ALA A 209 5.69 18.92 -17.19
C ALA A 209 5.81 18.85 -15.66
N ILE A 210 5.33 19.87 -14.95
CA ILE A 210 5.25 19.90 -13.48
C ILE A 210 4.39 18.75 -12.95
N TRP A 211 3.20 18.57 -13.52
CA TRP A 211 2.30 17.45 -13.20
C TRP A 211 3.03 16.10 -13.25
N ARG A 212 3.80 15.87 -14.32
CA ARG A 212 4.58 14.65 -14.50
C ARG A 212 5.68 14.52 -13.46
N GLU A 213 6.36 15.61 -13.10
CA GLU A 213 7.37 15.60 -12.02
C GLU A 213 6.73 15.27 -10.67
N ILE A 214 5.61 15.91 -10.32
CA ILE A 214 4.85 15.62 -9.09
C ILE A 214 4.44 14.14 -9.07
N CYS A 215 3.90 13.60 -10.16
CA CYS A 215 3.49 12.20 -10.22
C CYS A 215 4.64 11.21 -10.07
N ARG A 216 5.82 11.53 -10.61
CA ARG A 216 7.01 10.67 -10.54
C ARG A 216 7.76 10.79 -9.22
N ALA A 217 7.66 11.93 -8.54
CA ALA A 217 8.35 12.15 -7.28
C ALA A 217 7.86 11.21 -6.18
N ARG A 218 8.76 10.76 -5.31
CA ARG A 218 8.42 10.06 -4.08
C ARG A 218 7.60 10.96 -3.15
N MET A 219 8.05 12.19 -3.01
CA MET A 219 7.46 13.19 -2.12
C MET A 219 7.54 14.59 -2.72
N VAL A 220 6.82 15.52 -2.11
CA VAL A 220 6.83 16.94 -2.45
C VAL A 220 7.37 17.77 -1.30
N VAL A 221 8.22 18.74 -1.58
CA VAL A 221 8.57 19.83 -0.64
C VAL A 221 7.95 21.10 -1.18
N ALA A 222 7.14 21.79 -0.37
CA ALA A 222 6.47 23.02 -0.80
C ALA A 222 6.68 24.15 0.21
N ASP A 223 7.03 25.34 -0.25
CA ASP A 223 7.11 26.54 0.59
C ASP A 223 5.91 27.47 0.37
N LEU A 224 5.19 27.77 1.43
CA LEU A 224 3.97 28.59 1.38
C LEU A 224 4.21 30.04 1.81
N THR A 225 5.48 30.47 1.89
CA THR A 225 5.85 31.85 2.20
C THR A 225 5.26 32.81 1.16
N GLY A 226 4.74 33.94 1.63
CA GLY A 226 4.20 34.98 0.74
C GLY A 226 2.88 34.62 0.05
N THR A 227 2.31 33.45 0.33
CA THR A 227 1.02 32.99 -0.21
C THR A 227 0.94 32.92 -1.73
N ASP A 228 1.99 32.41 -2.39
CA ASP A 228 2.02 32.24 -3.84
C ASP A 228 0.89 31.30 -4.32
N PRO A 229 -0.06 31.80 -5.15
CA PRO A 229 -1.16 30.98 -5.64
C PRO A 229 -0.73 29.78 -6.46
N LEU A 230 0.39 29.85 -7.19
CA LEU A 230 0.88 28.76 -8.02
C LEU A 230 1.40 27.62 -7.15
N VAL A 231 2.17 27.95 -6.11
CA VAL A 231 2.66 26.95 -5.15
C VAL A 231 1.50 26.28 -4.41
N MET A 232 0.47 27.04 -4.01
CA MET A 232 -0.73 26.48 -3.41
C MET A 232 -1.48 25.55 -4.37
N TYR A 233 -1.56 25.92 -5.65
CA TYR A 233 -2.22 25.12 -6.67
C TYR A 233 -1.50 23.78 -6.89
N GLU A 234 -0.18 23.81 -7.05
CA GLU A 234 0.63 22.60 -7.22
C GLU A 234 0.62 21.71 -5.96
N LEU A 235 0.69 22.29 -4.76
CA LEU A 235 0.56 21.54 -3.51
C LEU A 235 -0.82 20.88 -3.38
N GLY A 236 -1.89 21.59 -3.76
CA GLY A 236 -3.24 21.02 -3.80
C GLY A 236 -3.35 19.83 -4.76
N ILE A 237 -2.72 19.91 -5.94
CA ILE A 237 -2.64 18.80 -6.89
C ILE A 237 -1.89 17.61 -6.26
N ALA A 238 -0.74 17.85 -5.64
CA ALA A 238 0.06 16.83 -4.97
C ALA A 238 -0.72 16.11 -3.86
N HIS A 239 -1.42 16.87 -3.00
CA HIS A 239 -2.26 16.32 -1.94
C HIS A 239 -3.43 15.51 -2.49
N THR A 240 -4.07 16.00 -3.57
CA THR A 240 -5.19 15.30 -4.20
C THR A 240 -4.78 13.90 -4.63
N ILE A 241 -3.57 13.73 -5.19
CA ILE A 241 -3.08 12.43 -5.66
C ILE A 241 -2.34 11.62 -4.58
N GLY A 242 -2.41 12.04 -3.32
CA GLY A 242 -1.86 11.31 -2.18
C GLY A 242 -0.34 11.37 -2.04
N LYS A 243 0.34 12.39 -2.59
CA LYS A 243 1.78 12.56 -2.36
C LYS A 243 2.05 12.96 -0.92
N GLU A 244 2.99 12.26 -0.31
CA GLU A 244 3.57 12.69 0.96
C GLU A 244 4.27 14.04 0.74
N SER A 245 4.08 14.98 1.67
CA SER A 245 4.59 16.34 1.54
C SER A 245 5.29 16.81 2.81
N LEU A 246 6.36 17.59 2.64
CA LEU A 246 6.99 18.42 3.66
C LEU A 246 6.68 19.89 3.32
N VAL A 247 5.96 20.57 4.20
CA VAL A 247 5.51 21.94 3.96
C VAL A 247 6.35 22.89 4.81
N LEU A 248 6.90 23.91 4.15
CA LEU A 248 7.70 24.95 4.75
C LEU A 248 6.91 26.26 4.76
N CYS A 249 7.16 27.10 5.75
CA CYS A 249 6.72 28.48 5.70
C CYS A 249 7.55 29.40 6.59
N ARG A 250 7.83 30.61 6.10
CA ARG A 250 8.48 31.63 6.91
C ARG A 250 7.55 32.06 8.04
N ARG A 251 8.09 32.06 9.26
CA ARG A 251 7.40 32.43 10.49
C ARG A 251 6.68 33.77 10.33
N GLY A 252 5.40 33.79 10.70
CA GLY A 252 4.55 34.98 10.61
C GLY A 252 3.95 35.26 9.23
N THR A 253 4.29 34.47 8.20
CA THR A 253 3.71 34.61 6.85
C THR A 253 2.77 33.47 6.47
N CYS A 254 2.62 32.47 7.34
CA CYS A 254 1.88 31.26 7.01
C CYS A 254 0.38 31.50 6.79
N PRO A 255 -0.17 31.08 5.64
CA PRO A 255 -1.62 31.02 5.42
C PRO A 255 -2.31 30.13 6.46
N ARG A 256 -3.56 30.45 6.78
CA ARG A 256 -4.38 29.64 7.70
C ARG A 256 -4.95 28.43 6.97
N PHE A 257 -4.49 27.24 7.34
CA PHE A 257 -5.06 25.97 6.87
C PHE A 257 -5.70 25.17 8.02
N PRO A 258 -6.65 24.26 7.74
CA PRO A 258 -7.20 23.38 8.75
C PRO A 258 -6.07 22.51 9.35
N GLY A 259 -5.89 22.59 10.66
CA GLY A 259 -4.68 22.06 11.33
C GLY A 259 -4.45 20.55 11.22
N LYS A 260 -5.40 19.75 10.70
CA LYS A 260 -5.19 18.32 10.46
C LYS A 260 -4.69 17.98 9.05
N LEU A 261 -4.84 18.89 8.08
CA LEU A 261 -4.51 18.62 6.67
C LEU A 261 -3.03 18.85 6.33
N ILE A 262 -2.37 19.80 7.01
CA ILE A 262 -1.00 20.24 6.65
C ILE A 262 0.04 19.94 7.75
N ARG A 263 -0.38 19.51 8.95
CA ARG A 263 0.53 19.49 10.12
C ARG A 263 1.33 18.21 10.37
N ALA A 264 1.16 17.14 9.59
CA ALA A 264 1.97 15.94 9.81
C ALA A 264 3.47 16.25 9.61
N ASN A 265 3.81 17.06 8.60
CA ASN A 265 5.18 17.44 8.25
C ASN A 265 5.25 18.93 7.88
N PHE A 266 5.01 19.82 8.86
CA PHE A 266 5.08 21.27 8.67
C PHE A 266 6.23 21.89 9.47
N LEU A 267 7.06 22.70 8.82
CA LEU A 267 8.17 23.42 9.43
C LEU A 267 8.01 24.93 9.24
N GLU A 268 8.08 25.66 10.35
CA GLU A 268 8.22 27.11 10.33
C GLU A 268 9.70 27.51 10.44
N TYR A 269 10.16 28.41 9.58
CA TYR A 269 11.55 28.87 9.61
C TYR A 269 11.66 30.39 9.70
N ASP A 270 12.82 30.84 10.17
CA ASP A 270 13.21 32.25 10.12
C ASP A 270 14.12 32.49 8.91
N GLY A 271 14.06 33.68 8.31
CA GLY A 271 14.93 34.05 7.19
C GLY A 271 16.37 34.36 7.63
N GLY A 272 17.25 34.55 6.66
CA GLY A 272 18.68 34.80 6.88
C GLY A 272 19.49 33.53 7.13
N GLU A 273 20.81 33.66 7.10
CA GLU A 273 21.75 32.53 7.10
C GLU A 273 21.56 31.58 8.29
N ASP A 274 21.48 32.12 9.52
CA ASP A 274 21.27 31.32 10.73
C ASP A 274 19.92 30.59 10.74
N GLY A 275 18.88 31.21 10.18
CA GLY A 275 17.54 30.65 10.10
C GLY A 275 17.45 29.50 9.10
N LEU A 276 18.05 29.70 7.92
CA LEU A 276 18.15 28.66 6.88
C LEU A 276 19.04 27.49 7.33
N LEU A 277 20.10 27.76 8.08
CA LEU A 277 20.96 26.71 8.65
C LEU A 277 20.20 25.82 9.64
N LYS A 278 19.37 26.41 10.52
CA LYS A 278 18.51 25.68 11.45
C LYS A 278 17.45 24.87 10.71
N LEU A 279 16.77 25.50 9.74
CA LEU A 279 15.79 24.81 8.91
C LEU A 279 16.40 23.58 8.23
N ARG A 280 17.60 23.70 7.65
CA ARG A 280 18.29 22.57 7.03
C ARG A 280 18.50 21.40 8.00
N ALA A 281 18.83 21.69 9.25
CA ALA A 281 19.01 20.65 10.27
C ALA A 281 17.67 19.97 10.62
N GLU A 282 16.62 20.75 10.85
CA GLU A 282 15.27 20.23 11.14
C GLU A 282 14.71 19.41 9.97
N MET A 283 14.89 19.89 8.74
CA MET A 283 14.53 19.14 7.54
C MET A 283 15.23 17.79 7.47
N ALA A 284 16.53 17.72 7.81
CA ALA A 284 17.26 16.46 7.79
C ALA A 284 16.70 15.43 8.79
N GLU A 285 16.26 15.87 9.96
CA GLU A 285 15.64 15.01 10.97
C GLU A 285 14.28 14.47 10.49
N ILE A 286 13.40 15.35 9.99
CA ILE A 286 12.09 14.94 9.49
C ILE A 286 12.21 14.04 8.26
N LEU A 287 13.08 14.38 7.30
CA LEU A 287 13.31 13.55 6.13
C LEU A 287 13.82 12.16 6.52
N HIS A 288 14.67 12.05 7.54
CA HIS A 288 15.12 10.77 8.04
C HIS A 288 13.97 9.92 8.60
N GLN A 289 13.04 10.54 9.34
CA GLN A 289 11.84 9.87 9.87
C GLN A 289 10.88 9.44 8.75
N MET A 290 10.65 10.31 7.76
CA MET A 290 9.79 10.02 6.60
C MET A 290 10.37 8.89 5.74
N MET A 291 11.70 8.80 5.62
CA MET A 291 12.36 7.77 4.82
C MET A 291 12.51 6.43 5.55
N ASN A 292 12.61 6.45 6.88
CA ASN A 292 12.72 5.27 7.73
C ASN A 292 11.59 5.27 8.76
N PRO A 293 10.34 5.03 8.35
CA PRO A 293 9.24 4.97 9.29
C PRO A 293 9.53 3.88 10.32
N VAL A 294 9.57 4.26 11.60
CA VAL A 294 9.72 3.29 12.68
C VAL A 294 8.51 2.36 12.61
N MET A 295 8.73 1.10 12.25
CA MET A 295 7.71 0.07 12.31
C MET A 295 7.31 -0.12 13.79
N GLY A 296 6.26 0.57 14.23
CA GLY A 296 5.82 0.47 15.62
C GLY A 296 4.56 1.27 15.94
N SER A 297 3.55 0.52 16.38
CA SER A 297 2.37 0.90 17.18
C SER A 297 1.38 1.88 16.56
N ASP A 298 0.40 1.33 15.85
CA ASP A 298 -1.03 1.54 16.16
C ASP A 298 -1.75 0.18 16.10
#